data_AF-A0A8X6SV78-F1
#
_entry.id   AF-A0A8X6SV78-F1
#
_cell.length_a   1.000
_cell.length_b   1.000
_cell.length_c   1.000
_cell.angle_alpha   90.00
_cell.angle_beta   90.00
_cell.angle_gamma   90.00
#
_symmetry.space_group_name_H-M   'P 1'
#
loop_
_entity.id
_entity.type
_entity.pdbx_description
1 polymer ?
#
loop_
_entity_poly.entity_id
_entity_poly.type
_entity_poly.pdbx_seq_one_letter_code
_entity_poly.pdbx_strand_id
1 'polypeptide(L)'
;MSLNDICYEQIKDNFYYGLFGDFRLVIDKNTGCFNATKLCQLDGKQFYNWTRLERSKNLMKYFETKSRPSDVRSGVYEVKGDNNDALNKQITGQYVRQELILDIASWISVEFYVRCNRVILNYFVNEYKTMDKNEFEGKLREIEDKMKEKDKEINDQAEKVSTIQHKLEVSVEDRAPQPAKKSKRERFVLLKRNDETYPYYAIRAQNAHVKTALKKQSSCYKQVSILLDLSCHPNSKTLYERIRAELKKKGVTFNICAISLADSAVKEEELVKAMKAINDEKRDV
;
A
#
# COMPACT_ATOMS: atom_id res chain seq x y z
N MET A 1 -14.70 -18.73 -24.38
CA MET A 1 -15.48 -19.87 -23.89
C MET A 1 -16.77 -19.36 -23.28
N SER A 2 -17.92 -19.89 -23.70
CA SER A 2 -19.23 -19.55 -23.15
C SER A 2 -19.75 -20.69 -22.29
N LEU A 3 -20.43 -20.40 -21.18
CA LEU A 3 -21.15 -21.44 -20.43
C LEU A 3 -22.23 -22.14 -21.28
N ASN A 4 -22.68 -21.54 -22.38
CA ASN A 4 -23.61 -22.18 -23.30
C ASN A 4 -23.02 -23.43 -23.97
N ASP A 5 -21.69 -23.50 -24.11
CA ASP A 5 -20.97 -24.58 -24.80
C ASP A 5 -20.96 -25.88 -23.98
N ILE A 6 -21.24 -25.80 -22.67
CA ILE A 6 -21.25 -26.95 -21.75
C ILE A 6 -22.66 -27.44 -21.40
N CYS A 7 -23.71 -26.81 -21.96
CA CYS A 7 -25.10 -27.18 -21.73
C CYS A 7 -25.45 -28.51 -22.42
N TYR A 8 -26.06 -29.45 -21.69
CA TYR A 8 -26.36 -30.80 -22.21
C TYR A 8 -27.82 -31.24 -22.05
N GLU A 9 -28.60 -30.66 -21.13
CA GLU A 9 -29.98 -31.08 -20.86
C GLU A 9 -30.87 -29.85 -20.59
N GLN A 10 -32.02 -29.76 -21.26
CA GLN A 10 -32.97 -28.67 -21.06
C GLN A 10 -33.82 -28.94 -19.82
N ILE A 11 -33.95 -27.92 -18.95
CA ILE A 11 -34.81 -27.99 -17.77
C ILE A 11 -36.19 -27.43 -18.12
N LYS A 12 -36.22 -26.17 -18.55
CA LYS A 12 -37.44 -25.42 -18.89
C LYS A 12 -37.09 -24.16 -19.66
N ASP A 13 -37.85 -23.83 -20.70
CA ASP A 13 -37.65 -22.63 -21.53
C ASP A 13 -36.18 -22.49 -21.96
N ASN A 14 -35.50 -21.42 -21.55
CA ASN A 14 -34.10 -21.17 -21.91
C ASN A 14 -33.09 -21.67 -20.84
N PHE A 15 -33.56 -22.38 -19.82
CA PHE A 15 -32.73 -22.88 -18.72
C PHE A 15 -32.30 -24.32 -18.95
N TYR A 16 -31.01 -24.56 -18.82
CA TYR A 16 -30.35 -25.83 -19.10
C TYR A 16 -29.43 -26.24 -17.95
N TYR A 17 -29.23 -27.54 -17.80
CA TYR A 17 -28.07 -28.06 -17.07
C TYR A 17 -26.84 -28.02 -17.98
N GLY A 18 -25.73 -27.54 -17.43
CA GLY A 18 -24.41 -27.67 -18.05
C GLY A 18 -23.41 -28.34 -17.11
N LEU A 19 -22.48 -29.11 -17.68
CA LEU A 19 -21.48 -29.85 -16.92
C LEU A 19 -20.22 -29.00 -16.73
N PHE A 20 -19.87 -28.71 -15.48
CA PHE A 20 -18.67 -27.94 -15.13
C PHE A 20 -17.74 -28.80 -14.27
N GLY A 21 -16.84 -29.54 -14.93
CA GLY A 21 -16.03 -30.55 -14.27
C GLY A 21 -16.87 -31.74 -13.80
N ASP A 22 -16.97 -31.93 -12.50
CA ASP A 22 -17.66 -33.05 -11.84
C ASP A 22 -18.99 -32.63 -11.20
N PHE A 23 -19.47 -31.41 -11.45
CA PHE A 23 -20.78 -30.94 -10.98
C PHE A 23 -21.53 -30.19 -12.09
N ARG A 24 -22.85 -30.05 -11.89
CA ARG A 24 -23.72 -29.36 -12.84
C ARG A 24 -24.02 -27.92 -12.43
N LEU A 25 -24.11 -27.05 -13.41
CA LEU A 25 -24.60 -25.68 -13.31
C LEU A 25 -26.00 -25.59 -13.93
N VAL A 26 -26.84 -24.71 -13.39
CA VAL A 26 -28.08 -24.28 -14.07
C VAL A 26 -27.75 -22.99 -14.80
N ILE A 27 -27.94 -22.98 -16.12
CA ILE A 27 -27.50 -21.89 -17.02
C ILE A 27 -28.71 -21.41 -17.81
N ASP A 28 -28.88 -20.09 -17.92
CA ASP A 28 -29.81 -19.47 -18.85
C ASP A 28 -29.09 -19.21 -20.17
N LYS A 29 -29.44 -19.97 -21.23
CA LYS A 29 -28.75 -19.88 -22.53
C LYS A 29 -28.95 -18.53 -23.23
N ASN A 30 -30.03 -17.81 -22.91
CA ASN A 30 -30.25 -16.48 -23.50
C ASN A 30 -29.29 -15.44 -22.94
N THR A 31 -28.79 -15.64 -21.72
CA THR A 31 -27.93 -14.66 -21.03
C THR A 31 -26.49 -15.15 -20.85
N GLY A 32 -26.26 -16.46 -20.91
CA GLY A 32 -25.01 -17.07 -20.48
C GLY A 32 -24.77 -16.99 -18.97
N CYS A 33 -25.74 -16.53 -18.18
CA CYS A 33 -25.62 -16.47 -16.72
C CYS A 33 -25.93 -17.83 -16.10
N PHE A 34 -25.31 -18.11 -14.96
CA PHE A 34 -25.56 -19.32 -14.18
C PHE A 34 -26.26 -18.98 -12.86
N ASN A 35 -27.01 -19.94 -12.32
CA ASN A 35 -27.70 -19.81 -11.05
C ASN A 35 -26.73 -19.95 -9.87
N ALA A 36 -26.31 -18.82 -9.31
CA ALA A 36 -25.39 -18.78 -8.17
C ALA A 36 -26.02 -19.30 -6.88
N THR A 37 -27.35 -19.21 -6.75
CA THR A 37 -28.05 -19.77 -5.59
C THR A 37 -27.93 -21.29 -5.56
N LYS A 38 -28.15 -21.97 -6.69
CA LYS A 38 -27.96 -23.42 -6.79
C LYS A 38 -26.51 -23.84 -6.60
N LEU A 39 -25.57 -23.06 -7.10
CA LEU A 39 -24.13 -23.32 -6.89
C LEU A 39 -23.78 -23.30 -5.40
N CYS A 40 -24.17 -22.25 -4.67
CA CYS A 40 -23.88 -22.12 -3.24
C CYS A 40 -24.52 -23.22 -2.40
N GLN A 41 -25.72 -23.68 -2.81
CA GLN A 41 -26.44 -24.74 -2.12
C GLN A 41 -25.73 -26.09 -2.15
N LEU A 42 -24.84 -26.33 -3.12
CA LEU A 42 -24.06 -27.58 -3.19
C LEU A 42 -23.18 -27.81 -1.95
N ASP A 43 -22.81 -26.75 -1.24
CA ASP A 43 -21.98 -26.79 -0.03
C ASP A 43 -22.68 -26.11 1.17
N GLY A 44 -24.02 -26.06 1.15
CA GLY A 44 -24.84 -25.53 2.24
C GLY A 44 -24.75 -24.01 2.46
N LYS A 45 -24.24 -23.24 1.49
CA LYS A 45 -24.10 -21.78 1.57
C LYS A 45 -25.30 -21.06 0.94
N GLN A 46 -25.61 -19.88 1.47
CA GLN A 46 -26.66 -19.01 0.94
C GLN A 46 -26.03 -17.86 0.15
N PHE A 47 -26.33 -17.77 -1.15
CA PHE A 47 -25.74 -16.76 -2.04
C PHE A 47 -25.96 -15.31 -1.55
N TYR A 48 -27.08 -15.03 -0.88
CA TYR A 48 -27.33 -13.74 -0.22
C TYR A 48 -26.22 -13.31 0.76
N ASN A 49 -25.53 -14.25 1.42
CA ASN A 49 -24.43 -13.89 2.31
C ASN A 49 -23.19 -13.44 1.54
N TRP A 50 -22.94 -14.00 0.35
CA TRP A 50 -21.85 -13.55 -0.52
C TRP A 50 -22.10 -12.12 -1.01
N THR A 51 -23.33 -11.78 -1.42
CA THR A 51 -23.65 -10.44 -1.96
C THR A 51 -23.52 -9.31 -0.93
N ARG A 52 -23.47 -9.63 0.37
CA ARG A 52 -23.29 -8.65 1.46
C ARG A 52 -21.84 -8.24 1.69
N LEU A 53 -20.88 -9.00 1.19
CA LEU A 53 -19.45 -8.72 1.37
C LEU A 53 -19.02 -7.47 0.61
N GLU A 54 -18.10 -6.69 1.17
CA GLU A 54 -17.62 -5.49 0.49
C GLU A 54 -16.88 -5.83 -0.81
N ARG A 55 -16.13 -6.93 -0.79
CA ARG A 55 -15.45 -7.47 -1.98
C ARG A 55 -16.42 -7.79 -3.11
N SER A 56 -17.51 -8.49 -2.83
CA SER A 56 -18.47 -8.89 -3.88
C SER A 56 -19.22 -7.68 -4.44
N LYS A 57 -19.57 -6.69 -3.61
CA LYS A 57 -20.14 -5.42 -4.06
C LYS A 57 -19.22 -4.67 -5.02
N ASN A 58 -17.93 -4.59 -4.67
CA ASN A 58 -16.93 -3.96 -5.52
C ASN A 58 -16.77 -4.69 -6.85
N LEU A 59 -16.80 -6.04 -6.82
CA LEU A 59 -16.71 -6.85 -8.02
C LEU A 59 -17.94 -6.67 -8.93
N MET A 60 -19.15 -6.66 -8.37
CA MET A 60 -20.38 -6.40 -9.12
C MET A 60 -20.35 -5.01 -9.77
N LYS A 61 -19.99 -3.97 -9.00
CA LYS A 61 -19.84 -2.60 -9.50
C LYS A 61 -18.81 -2.48 -10.62
N TYR A 62 -17.66 -3.16 -10.49
CA TYR A 62 -16.64 -3.16 -11.54
C TYR A 62 -17.23 -3.63 -12.88
N PHE A 63 -17.95 -4.75 -12.88
CA PHE A 63 -18.51 -5.28 -14.12
C PHE A 63 -19.71 -4.48 -14.63
N GLU A 64 -20.50 -3.85 -13.76
CA GLU A 64 -21.53 -2.88 -14.17
C GLU A 64 -20.90 -1.72 -14.96
N THR A 65 -19.80 -1.14 -14.46
CA THR A 65 -19.12 -0.02 -15.13
C THR A 65 -18.44 -0.38 -16.45
N LYS A 66 -18.13 -1.66 -16.68
CA LYS A 66 -17.46 -2.15 -17.89
C LYS A 66 -18.44 -2.65 -18.96
N SER A 67 -19.71 -2.82 -18.62
CA SER A 67 -20.73 -3.31 -19.56
C SER A 67 -21.21 -2.19 -20.49
N ARG A 68 -21.48 -2.51 -21.76
CA ARG A 68 -22.04 -1.52 -22.71
C ARG A 68 -23.49 -1.17 -22.33
N PRO A 69 -23.98 0.05 -22.58
CA PRO A 69 -25.36 0.44 -22.27
C PRO A 69 -26.44 -0.43 -22.92
N SER A 70 -26.12 -1.10 -24.03
CA SER A 70 -27.02 -2.03 -24.73
C SER A 70 -27.05 -3.45 -24.14
N ASP A 71 -26.13 -3.81 -23.22
CA ASP A 71 -26.16 -5.07 -22.49
C ASP A 71 -27.14 -4.96 -21.32
N VAL A 72 -28.44 -5.05 -21.63
CA VAL A 72 -29.55 -4.89 -20.68
C VAL A 72 -29.54 -5.93 -19.53
N ARG A 73 -28.60 -6.89 -19.53
CA ARG A 73 -28.48 -7.95 -18.51
C ARG A 73 -27.15 -7.88 -17.74
N SER A 74 -26.73 -6.65 -17.42
CA SER A 74 -25.43 -6.25 -16.86
C SER A 74 -25.17 -6.57 -15.36
N GLY A 75 -26.11 -7.19 -14.65
CA GLY A 75 -25.83 -7.50 -13.24
C GLY A 75 -26.99 -8.24 -12.63
N VAL A 76 -26.67 -9.39 -12.05
CA VAL A 76 -27.50 -10.21 -11.15
C VAL A 76 -29.02 -10.05 -11.33
N TYR A 77 -29.69 -11.05 -11.90
CA TYR A 77 -31.15 -11.07 -11.95
C TYR A 77 -31.71 -12.26 -11.17
N GLU A 78 -32.98 -12.17 -10.80
CA GLU A 78 -33.67 -13.21 -10.04
C GLU A 78 -34.75 -13.86 -10.90
N VAL A 79 -34.78 -15.19 -10.90
CA VAL A 79 -35.89 -15.97 -11.43
C VAL A 79 -36.73 -16.42 -10.24
N LYS A 80 -37.98 -15.96 -10.20
CA LYS A 80 -38.97 -16.35 -9.20
C LYS A 80 -39.90 -17.41 -9.79
N GLY A 81 -40.20 -18.44 -9.00
CA GLY A 81 -41.14 -19.50 -9.38
C GLY A 81 -41.98 -19.94 -8.20
N ASP A 82 -43.16 -20.50 -8.47
CA ASP A 82 -43.96 -21.16 -7.45
C ASP A 82 -43.26 -22.46 -7.02
N ASN A 83 -43.13 -22.66 -5.70
CA ASN A 83 -42.46 -23.81 -5.10
C ASN A 83 -43.20 -25.13 -5.28
N ASN A 84 -44.44 -25.10 -5.78
CA ASN A 84 -45.25 -26.28 -6.03
C ASN A 84 -44.86 -27.02 -7.32
N ASP A 85 -44.20 -26.36 -8.28
CA ASP A 85 -43.78 -26.99 -9.53
C ASP A 85 -42.30 -27.43 -9.46
N ALA A 86 -42.06 -28.71 -9.75
CA ALA A 86 -40.74 -29.33 -9.62
C ALA A 86 -39.71 -28.75 -10.61
N LEU A 87 -40.15 -28.30 -11.80
CA LEU A 87 -39.28 -27.68 -12.79
C LEU A 87 -38.94 -26.24 -12.39
N ASN A 88 -39.93 -25.44 -11.96
CA ASN A 88 -39.72 -24.10 -11.44
C ASN A 88 -38.73 -24.09 -10.26
N LYS A 89 -38.81 -25.08 -9.36
CA LYS A 89 -37.89 -25.21 -8.23
C LYS A 89 -36.44 -25.39 -8.66
N GLN A 90 -36.18 -26.02 -9.80
CA GLN A 90 -34.82 -26.24 -10.32
C GLN A 90 -34.19 -24.96 -10.86
N ILE A 91 -35.00 -24.08 -11.46
CA ILE A 91 -34.53 -22.84 -12.10
C ILE A 91 -34.61 -21.62 -11.17
N THR A 92 -35.42 -21.66 -10.11
CA THR A 92 -35.57 -20.51 -9.19
C THR A 92 -34.26 -20.16 -8.48
N GLY A 93 -33.94 -18.86 -8.41
CA GLY A 93 -32.76 -18.34 -7.73
C GLY A 93 -32.17 -17.11 -8.41
N GLN A 94 -31.02 -16.68 -7.91
CA GLN A 94 -30.27 -15.54 -8.46
C GLN A 94 -29.25 -16.02 -9.49
N TYR A 95 -29.31 -15.42 -10.68
CA TYR A 95 -28.44 -15.69 -11.81
C TYR A 95 -27.39 -14.59 -11.95
N VAL A 96 -26.15 -15.00 -12.20
CA VAL A 96 -25.02 -14.09 -12.32
C VAL A 96 -24.13 -14.47 -13.49
N ARG A 97 -23.31 -13.52 -13.94
CA ARG A 97 -22.36 -13.74 -15.04
C ARG A 97 -21.25 -14.71 -14.67
N GLN A 98 -20.73 -15.41 -15.66
CA GLN A 98 -19.72 -16.46 -15.53
C GLN A 98 -18.42 -16.00 -14.85
N GLU A 99 -18.05 -14.71 -14.97
CA GLU A 99 -16.81 -14.16 -14.38
C GLU A 99 -16.81 -14.22 -12.85
N LEU A 100 -17.98 -14.36 -12.23
CA LEU A 100 -18.12 -14.47 -10.77
C LEU A 100 -17.94 -15.90 -10.24
N ILE A 101 -17.84 -16.91 -11.11
CA ILE A 101 -17.74 -18.33 -10.69
C ILE A 101 -16.61 -18.53 -9.70
N LEU A 102 -15.39 -18.04 -9.99
CA LEU A 102 -14.23 -18.27 -9.14
C LEU A 102 -14.30 -17.51 -7.81
N ASP A 103 -14.85 -16.30 -7.79
CA ASP A 103 -14.99 -15.53 -6.55
C ASP A 103 -16.02 -16.17 -5.62
N ILE A 104 -17.17 -16.54 -6.17
CA ILE A 104 -18.21 -17.28 -5.44
C ILE A 104 -17.66 -18.63 -4.96
N ALA A 105 -16.94 -19.36 -5.82
CA ALA A 105 -16.32 -20.63 -5.46
C ALA A 105 -15.33 -20.49 -4.30
N SER A 106 -14.49 -19.46 -4.32
CA SER A 106 -13.55 -19.16 -3.23
C SER A 106 -14.23 -18.84 -1.90
N TRP A 107 -15.39 -18.21 -1.96
CA TRP A 107 -16.19 -17.90 -0.78
C TRP A 107 -16.95 -19.11 -0.24
N ILE A 108 -17.40 -20.01 -1.13
CA ILE A 108 -18.07 -21.26 -0.73
C ILE A 108 -17.12 -22.08 0.14
N SER A 109 -15.97 -22.48 -0.40
CA SER A 109 -14.90 -23.16 0.33
C SER A 109 -13.62 -23.24 -0.50
N VAL A 110 -12.49 -23.48 0.18
CA VAL A 110 -11.19 -23.69 -0.48
C VAL A 110 -11.23 -24.89 -1.43
N GLU A 111 -11.89 -25.98 -1.01
CA GLU A 111 -12.05 -27.18 -1.84
C GLU A 111 -12.85 -26.88 -3.11
N PHE A 112 -13.96 -26.15 -2.98
CA PHE A 112 -14.80 -25.79 -4.12
C PHE A 112 -14.05 -24.90 -5.12
N TYR A 113 -13.26 -23.95 -4.64
CA TYR A 113 -12.36 -23.15 -5.49
C TYR A 113 -11.37 -24.01 -6.26
N VAL A 114 -10.71 -24.96 -5.60
CA VAL A 114 -9.73 -25.86 -6.25
C VAL A 114 -10.39 -26.67 -7.37
N ARG A 115 -11.62 -27.17 -7.15
CA ARG A 115 -12.40 -27.88 -8.17
C ARG A 115 -12.66 -26.99 -9.39
N CYS A 116 -13.19 -25.77 -9.19
CA CYS A 116 -13.43 -24.83 -10.29
C CYS A 116 -12.14 -24.44 -11.03
N ASN A 117 -11.06 -24.18 -10.28
CA ASN A 117 -9.78 -23.78 -10.85
C ASN A 117 -9.17 -24.90 -11.72
N ARG A 118 -9.31 -26.17 -11.31
CA ARG A 118 -8.86 -27.32 -12.12
C ARG A 118 -9.57 -27.40 -13.47
N VAL A 119 -10.88 -27.14 -13.51
CA VAL A 119 -11.65 -27.11 -14.77
C VAL A 119 -11.08 -26.05 -15.71
N ILE A 120 -10.85 -24.84 -15.21
CA ILE A 120 -10.31 -23.72 -15.98
C ILE A 120 -8.87 -24.01 -16.46
N LEU A 121 -8.01 -24.53 -15.58
CA LEU A 121 -6.65 -24.93 -15.96
C LEU A 121 -6.66 -25.99 -17.06
N ASN A 122 -7.49 -27.02 -16.93
CA ASN A 122 -7.59 -28.07 -17.94
C ASN A 122 -8.06 -27.52 -19.30
N TYR A 123 -8.99 -26.56 -19.30
CA TYR A 123 -9.39 -25.89 -20.53
C TYR A 123 -8.20 -25.22 -21.22
N PHE A 124 -7.46 -24.36 -20.53
CA PHE A 124 -6.31 -23.67 -21.12
C PHE A 124 -5.22 -24.64 -21.57
N VAL A 125 -4.90 -25.64 -20.74
CA VAL A 125 -3.92 -26.68 -21.11
C VAL A 125 -4.35 -27.40 -22.38
N ASN A 126 -5.62 -27.75 -22.50
CA ASN A 126 -6.13 -28.41 -23.70
C ASN A 126 -6.12 -27.46 -24.90
N GLU A 127 -6.55 -26.20 -24.73
CA GLU A 127 -6.52 -25.16 -25.76
C GLU A 127 -5.12 -25.06 -26.39
N TYR A 128 -4.07 -24.97 -25.57
CA TYR A 128 -2.69 -24.93 -26.06
C TYR A 128 -2.21 -26.25 -26.66
N LYS A 129 -2.60 -27.40 -26.09
CA LYS A 129 -2.23 -28.72 -26.65
C LYS A 129 -2.86 -28.98 -28.01
N THR A 130 -4.04 -28.44 -28.27
CA THR A 130 -4.77 -28.62 -29.54
C THR A 130 -4.50 -27.50 -30.55
N MET A 131 -3.75 -26.47 -30.17
CA MET A 131 -3.46 -25.31 -31.00
C MET A 131 -2.52 -25.68 -32.16
N ASP A 132 -2.74 -25.08 -33.33
CA ASP A 132 -1.79 -25.19 -34.43
C ASP A 132 -0.46 -24.55 -34.07
N LYS A 133 0.64 -25.12 -34.58
CA LYS A 133 2.00 -24.65 -34.29
C LYS A 133 2.19 -23.18 -34.68
N ASN A 134 1.65 -22.73 -35.81
CA ASN A 134 1.82 -21.34 -36.26
C ASN A 134 1.03 -20.37 -35.38
N GLU A 135 -0.16 -20.75 -34.94
CA GLU A 135 -0.95 -19.94 -33.99
C GLU A 135 -0.23 -19.84 -32.65
N PHE A 136 0.33 -20.96 -32.17
CA PHE A 136 1.12 -20.99 -30.94
C PHE A 136 2.35 -20.07 -31.03
N GLU A 137 3.12 -20.15 -32.11
CA GLU A 137 4.27 -19.26 -32.37
C GLU A 137 3.86 -17.79 -32.55
N GLY A 138 2.66 -17.53 -33.07
CA GLY A 138 2.09 -16.19 -33.14
C GLY A 138 1.81 -15.60 -31.76
N LYS A 139 1.13 -16.36 -30.89
CA LYS A 139 0.85 -15.96 -29.50
C LYS A 139 2.13 -15.76 -28.70
N LEU A 140 3.15 -16.61 -28.92
CA LEU A 140 4.44 -16.47 -28.26
C LEU A 140 5.13 -15.15 -28.63
N ARG A 141 5.15 -14.80 -29.93
CA ARG A 141 5.70 -13.51 -30.40
C ARG A 141 4.96 -12.32 -29.81
N GLU A 142 3.63 -12.36 -29.75
CA GLU A 142 2.84 -11.28 -29.15
C GLU A 142 3.18 -11.08 -27.67
N ILE A 143 3.41 -12.16 -26.92
CA ILE A 143 3.84 -12.09 -25.52
C ILE A 143 5.25 -11.51 -25.42
N GLU A 144 6.19 -11.97 -26.24
CA GLU A 144 7.57 -11.46 -26.27
C GLU A 144 7.62 -9.97 -26.57
N ASP A 145 6.82 -9.48 -27.51
CA ASP A 145 6.80 -8.06 -27.87
C ASP A 145 6.19 -7.20 -26.77
N LYS A 146 5.12 -7.67 -26.10
CA LYS A 146 4.59 -7.00 -24.90
C LYS A 146 5.61 -6.96 -23.77
N MET A 147 6.40 -8.01 -23.59
CA MET A 147 7.48 -8.03 -22.59
C MET A 147 8.56 -6.99 -22.93
N LYS A 148 9.00 -6.91 -24.18
CA LYS A 148 9.98 -5.90 -24.61
C LYS A 148 9.48 -4.46 -24.39
N GLU A 149 8.21 -4.20 -24.66
CA GLU A 149 7.60 -2.89 -24.41
C GLU A 149 7.62 -2.54 -22.91
N LYS A 150 7.25 -3.51 -22.06
CA LYS A 150 7.31 -3.34 -20.60
C LYS A 150 8.72 -3.15 -20.07
N ASP A 151 9.69 -3.87 -20.60
CA ASP A 151 11.11 -3.70 -20.25
C ASP A 151 11.61 -2.29 -20.60
N LYS A 152 11.16 -1.75 -21.74
CA LYS A 152 11.45 -0.35 -22.11
C LYS A 152 10.83 0.64 -21.13
N GLU A 153 9.55 0.47 -20.77
CA GLU A 153 8.88 1.30 -19.77
C GLU A 153 9.61 1.28 -18.41
N ILE A 154 10.05 0.10 -17.98
CA ILE A 154 10.81 -0.09 -16.73
C ILE A 154 12.15 0.65 -16.79
N ASN A 155 12.88 0.55 -17.90
CA ASN A 155 14.15 1.24 -18.07
C ASN A 155 13.97 2.78 -18.06
N ASP A 156 12.96 3.29 -18.76
CA ASP A 156 12.63 4.73 -18.76
C ASP A 156 12.27 5.23 -17.36
N GLN A 157 11.55 4.42 -16.57
CA GLN A 157 11.24 4.72 -15.17
C GLN A 157 12.49 4.69 -14.29
N ALA A 158 13.38 3.71 -14.49
CA ALA A 158 14.64 3.61 -13.76
C ALA A 158 15.54 4.84 -13.99
N GLU A 159 15.62 5.34 -15.23
CA GLU A 159 16.35 6.56 -15.56
C GLU A 159 15.76 7.80 -14.87
N LYS A 160 14.43 7.92 -14.87
CA LYS A 160 13.73 9.01 -14.15
C LYS A 160 14.01 8.96 -12.66
N VAL A 161 13.97 7.77 -12.05
CA VAL A 161 14.27 7.58 -10.62
C VAL A 161 15.71 7.96 -10.33
N SER A 162 16.67 7.54 -11.16
CA SER A 162 18.08 7.92 -11.03
C SER A 162 18.26 9.45 -11.10
N THR A 163 17.59 10.11 -12.05
CA THR A 163 17.61 11.57 -12.18
C THR A 163 17.02 12.25 -10.95
N ILE A 164 15.91 11.75 -10.41
CA ILE A 164 15.28 12.27 -9.19
C ILE A 164 16.22 12.04 -8.00
N GLN A 165 16.84 10.87 -7.88
CA GLN A 165 17.80 10.58 -6.83
C GLN A 165 18.97 11.57 -6.88
N HIS A 166 19.58 11.78 -8.04
CA HIS A 166 20.65 12.77 -8.20
C HIS A 166 20.18 14.19 -7.86
N LYS A 167 18.98 14.60 -8.30
CA LYS A 167 18.41 15.91 -7.93
C LYS A 167 18.17 16.04 -6.44
N LEU A 168 17.74 14.97 -5.77
CA LEU A 168 17.56 14.94 -4.33
C LEU A 168 18.90 15.01 -3.60
N GLU A 169 19.93 14.30 -4.08
CA GLU A 169 21.30 14.40 -3.55
C GLU A 169 21.83 15.84 -3.65
N VAL A 170 21.68 16.50 -4.81
CA VAL A 170 22.02 17.93 -4.98
C VAL A 170 21.17 18.83 -4.08
N SER A 171 19.87 18.57 -3.98
CA SER A 171 18.96 19.38 -3.15
C SER A 171 19.19 19.20 -1.64
N VAL A 172 19.76 18.06 -1.22
CA VAL A 172 20.21 17.84 0.17
C VAL A 172 21.41 18.74 0.48
N GLU A 173 22.29 19.01 -0.49
CA GLU A 173 23.37 20.01 -0.34
C GLU A 173 22.83 21.45 -0.32
N ASP A 174 21.74 21.73 -1.04
CA ASP A 174 21.15 23.07 -1.20
C ASP A 174 20.14 23.47 -0.11
N ARG A 175 20.03 22.69 0.98
CA ARG A 175 19.10 23.00 2.09
C ARG A 175 19.42 24.30 2.86
N ALA A 176 20.51 24.96 2.53
CA ALA A 176 20.65 26.40 2.31
C ALA A 176 22.12 26.64 1.93
N PRO A 177 22.41 27.58 1.02
CA PRO A 177 23.77 27.86 0.61
C PRO A 177 24.65 28.18 1.83
N GLN A 178 25.63 27.31 2.09
CA GLN A 178 26.56 27.52 3.20
C GLN A 178 27.55 28.64 2.84
N PRO A 179 27.96 29.47 3.80
CA PRO A 179 29.09 30.36 3.59
C PRO A 179 30.32 29.58 3.10
N ALA A 180 30.91 30.02 2.00
CA ALA A 180 32.13 29.41 1.44
C ALA A 180 33.26 29.32 2.48
N LYS A 181 33.38 30.36 3.34
CA LYS A 181 34.32 30.37 4.46
C LYS A 181 33.82 29.48 5.60
N LYS A 182 34.54 28.39 5.91
CA LYS A 182 34.25 27.49 7.04
C LYS A 182 34.11 28.21 8.39
N SER A 183 34.83 29.32 8.60
CA SER A 183 34.76 30.11 9.84
C SER A 183 33.41 30.79 10.07
N LYS A 184 32.64 31.06 9.01
CA LYS A 184 31.31 31.68 9.04
C LYS A 184 30.16 30.68 9.11
N ARG A 185 30.45 29.37 9.06
CA ARG A 185 29.43 28.33 9.19
C ARG A 185 28.97 28.22 10.63
N GLU A 186 27.67 28.01 10.82
CA GLU A 186 27.03 27.85 12.12
C GLU A 186 27.45 26.53 12.79
N ARG A 187 27.48 26.53 14.12
CA ARG A 187 27.79 25.38 14.95
C ARG A 187 26.93 25.40 16.21
N PHE A 188 26.49 24.23 16.64
CA PHE A 188 25.73 24.04 17.87
C PHE A 188 26.52 23.15 18.81
N VAL A 189 26.76 23.62 20.03
CA VAL A 189 27.48 22.87 21.05
C VAL A 189 26.64 22.81 22.31
N LEU A 190 26.39 21.61 22.83
CA LEU A 190 25.82 21.41 24.16
C LEU A 190 26.94 21.16 25.15
N LEU A 191 26.95 21.93 26.23
CA LEU A 191 27.88 21.79 27.34
C LEU A 191 27.16 21.23 28.57
N LYS A 192 27.91 20.49 29.37
CA LYS A 192 27.64 20.23 30.79
C LYS A 192 28.60 21.08 31.62
N ARG A 193 28.11 21.71 32.67
CA ARG A 193 28.85 22.60 33.57
C ARG A 193 28.45 22.36 35.02
N ASN A 194 29.33 22.70 35.95
CA ASN A 194 29.08 22.61 37.39
C ASN A 194 28.19 23.76 37.92
N ASP A 195 27.00 23.93 37.34
CA ASP A 195 25.98 24.91 37.73
C ASP A 195 24.81 24.18 38.37
N GLU A 196 24.38 24.59 39.57
CA GLU A 196 23.34 23.89 40.34
C GLU A 196 21.95 24.02 39.71
N THR A 197 21.65 25.17 39.11
CA THR A 197 20.32 25.48 38.60
C THR A 197 20.15 25.07 37.14
N TYR A 198 21.17 25.30 36.32
CA TYR A 198 21.19 24.96 34.90
C TYR A 198 22.50 24.27 34.52
N PRO A 199 22.62 22.95 34.78
CA PRO A 199 23.82 22.17 34.52
C PRO A 199 24.20 22.09 33.04
N TYR A 200 23.28 22.41 32.13
CA TYR A 200 23.51 22.32 30.68
C TYR A 200 23.38 23.68 30.00
N TYR A 201 24.21 23.91 28.97
CA TYR A 201 24.23 25.18 28.24
C TYR A 201 24.47 24.98 26.74
N ALA A 202 23.61 25.58 25.90
CA ALA A 202 23.72 25.52 24.44
C ALA A 202 24.44 26.76 23.88
N ILE A 203 25.53 26.54 23.13
CA ILE A 203 26.19 27.55 22.31
C ILE A 203 25.66 27.45 20.88
N ARG A 204 25.24 28.58 20.32
CA ARG A 204 24.74 28.74 18.95
C ARG A 204 25.50 29.89 18.30
N ALA A 205 26.55 29.57 17.56
CA ALA A 205 27.40 30.59 16.97
C ALA A 205 28.17 30.06 15.76
N GLN A 206 28.71 30.98 14.96
CA GLN A 206 29.65 30.65 13.90
C GLN A 206 30.93 30.02 14.44
N ASN A 207 31.59 29.18 13.64
CA ASN A 207 32.84 28.50 13.96
C ASN A 207 33.93 29.43 14.54
N ALA A 208 34.05 30.65 14.01
CA ALA A 208 35.00 31.65 14.53
C ALA A 208 34.73 32.05 15.99
N HIS A 209 33.45 32.08 16.40
CA HIS A 209 33.01 32.60 17.69
C HIS A 209 32.84 31.52 18.75
N VAL A 210 32.66 30.25 18.35
CA VAL A 210 32.52 29.12 19.29
C VAL A 210 33.71 28.99 20.22
N LYS A 211 34.95 29.17 19.71
CA LYS A 211 36.16 29.09 20.56
C LYS A 211 36.14 30.12 21.69
N THR A 212 35.76 31.36 21.38
CA THR A 212 35.66 32.44 22.37
C THR A 212 34.54 32.17 23.36
N ALA A 213 33.39 31.66 22.90
CA ALA A 213 32.28 31.29 23.76
C ALA A 213 32.64 30.14 24.72
N LEU A 214 33.32 29.11 24.23
CA LEU A 214 33.85 28.01 25.06
C LEU A 214 34.82 28.52 26.11
N LYS A 215 35.79 29.36 25.72
CA LYS A 215 36.75 29.97 26.65
C LYS A 215 36.04 30.76 27.75
N LYS A 216 35.03 31.55 27.39
CA LYS A 216 34.22 32.30 28.35
C LYS A 216 33.52 31.37 29.36
N GLN A 217 32.91 30.28 28.88
CA GLN A 217 32.27 29.30 29.77
C GLN A 217 33.30 28.62 30.69
N SER A 218 34.46 28.21 30.17
CA SER A 218 35.53 27.60 30.97
C SER A 218 36.16 28.57 31.99
N SER A 219 36.08 29.88 31.79
CA SER A 219 36.52 30.87 32.78
C SER A 219 35.48 31.10 33.88
N CYS A 220 34.19 30.97 33.58
CA CYS A 220 33.11 31.17 34.54
C CYS A 220 32.82 29.93 35.40
N TYR A 221 33.17 28.73 34.91
CA TYR A 221 32.81 27.46 35.53
C TYR A 221 34.05 26.56 35.67
N LYS A 222 34.24 25.96 36.85
CA LYS A 222 35.42 25.13 37.18
C LYS A 222 35.46 23.83 36.38
N GLN A 223 34.29 23.30 36.00
CA GLN A 223 34.19 22.06 35.23
C GLN A 223 33.20 22.27 34.08
N VAL A 224 33.69 22.10 32.85
CA VAL A 224 32.90 22.20 31.62
C VAL A 224 33.28 21.03 30.70
N SER A 225 32.29 20.25 30.25
CA SER A 225 32.47 19.20 29.24
C SER A 225 31.52 19.40 28.05
N ILE A 226 31.95 18.97 26.87
CA ILE A 226 31.12 19.00 25.66
C ILE A 226 30.36 17.67 25.57
N LEU A 227 29.03 17.73 25.52
CA LEU A 227 28.16 16.56 25.39
C LEU A 227 27.72 16.30 23.94
N LEU A 228 27.56 17.37 23.16
CA LEU A 228 27.13 17.29 21.77
C LEU A 228 27.78 18.42 20.98
N ASP A 229 28.31 18.10 19.81
CA ASP A 229 28.96 19.05 18.92
C ASP A 229 28.48 18.80 17.50
N LEU A 230 27.56 19.65 17.03
CA LEU A 230 26.96 19.54 15.72
C LEU A 230 27.51 20.64 14.81
N SER A 231 28.09 20.21 13.69
CA SER A 231 28.38 21.10 12.57
C SER A 231 27.05 21.46 11.92
N CYS A 232 26.51 22.63 12.25
CA CYS A 232 25.11 22.92 11.94
C CYS A 232 24.90 23.24 10.47
N HIS A 233 24.11 22.36 9.87
CA HIS A 233 23.24 22.60 8.74
C HIS A 233 22.35 23.86 8.99
N PRO A 234 22.04 24.68 7.99
CA PRO A 234 21.99 26.15 7.99
C PRO A 234 21.16 26.97 9.01
N ASN A 235 20.64 26.43 10.11
CA ASN A 235 19.93 27.25 11.09
C ASN A 235 19.99 26.70 12.52
N SER A 236 21.08 27.03 13.23
CA SER A 236 21.30 26.69 14.65
C SER A 236 20.21 27.25 15.59
N LYS A 237 19.57 28.36 15.20
CA LYS A 237 18.45 28.96 15.94
C LYS A 237 17.19 28.11 15.81
N THR A 238 16.77 27.81 14.59
CA THR A 238 15.56 26.99 14.34
C THR A 238 15.73 25.56 14.87
N LEU A 239 16.92 24.96 14.75
CA LEU A 239 17.23 23.67 15.39
C LEU A 239 16.96 23.74 16.91
N TYR A 240 17.48 24.77 17.56
CA TYR A 240 17.30 24.93 19.01
C TYR A 240 15.84 25.19 19.41
N GLU A 241 15.08 25.93 18.60
CA GLU A 241 13.66 26.15 18.85
C GLU A 241 12.86 24.84 18.75
N ARG A 242 13.16 23.98 17.77
CA ARG A 242 12.56 22.63 17.66
C ARG A 242 12.91 21.76 18.87
N ILE A 243 14.19 21.71 19.24
CA ILE A 243 14.67 21.01 20.44
C ILE A 243 13.92 21.49 21.68
N ARG A 244 13.80 22.81 21.85
CA ARG A 244 13.11 23.42 22.99
C ARG A 244 11.64 23.06 23.01
N ALA A 245 10.95 23.10 21.87
CA ALA A 245 9.53 22.77 21.77
C ALA A 245 9.24 21.31 22.15
N GLU A 246 10.03 20.36 21.65
CA GLU A 246 9.85 18.94 21.93
C GLU A 246 10.22 18.57 23.37
N LEU A 247 11.35 19.07 23.88
CA LEU A 247 11.81 18.73 25.22
C LEU A 247 10.97 19.39 26.33
N LYS A 248 10.36 20.56 26.07
CA LYS A 248 9.39 21.16 26.99
C LYS A 248 8.19 20.24 27.24
N LYS A 249 7.72 19.50 26.21
CA LYS A 249 6.63 18.52 26.37
C LYS A 249 7.01 17.39 27.33
N LYS A 250 8.31 17.14 27.51
CA LYS A 250 8.87 16.12 28.42
C LYS A 250 9.25 16.69 29.80
N GLY A 251 8.84 17.92 30.10
CA GLY A 251 9.11 18.58 31.39
C GLY A 251 10.49 19.23 31.53
N VAL A 252 11.28 19.35 30.45
CA VAL A 252 12.60 19.99 30.51
C VAL A 252 12.47 21.51 30.60
N THR A 253 13.18 22.12 31.56
CA THR A 253 13.13 23.56 31.81
C THR A 253 14.24 24.29 31.06
N PHE A 254 13.89 25.42 30.43
CA PHE A 254 14.79 26.22 29.60
C PHE A 254 14.80 27.70 30.00
N ASN A 255 15.98 28.22 30.32
CA ASN A 255 16.23 29.65 30.48
C ASN A 255 17.22 30.15 29.41
N ILE A 256 16.69 30.79 28.38
CA ILE A 256 17.45 31.22 27.18
C ILE A 256 18.20 30.03 26.56
N CYS A 257 19.50 29.89 26.84
CA CYS A 257 20.37 28.82 26.35
C CYS A 257 20.67 27.76 27.42
N ALA A 258 20.30 28.04 28.66
CA ALA A 258 20.55 27.19 29.81
C ALA A 258 19.39 26.19 29.97
N ILE A 259 19.72 24.95 30.32
CA ILE A 259 18.77 23.82 30.37
C ILE A 259 18.89 23.13 31.72
N SER A 260 17.75 22.79 32.31
CA SER A 260 17.65 22.01 33.55
C SER A 260 16.74 20.80 33.36
N LEU A 261 17.17 19.67 33.92
CA LEU A 261 16.44 18.40 33.88
C LEU A 261 15.75 18.09 35.22
N ALA A 262 15.88 18.96 36.22
CA ALA A 262 15.44 18.70 37.60
C ALA A 262 13.96 18.29 37.71
N ASP A 263 13.10 18.92 36.92
CA ASP A 263 11.64 18.68 36.92
C ASP A 263 11.19 17.70 35.82
N SER A 264 12.14 17.07 35.11
CA SER A 264 11.87 16.25 33.93
C SER A 264 12.16 14.77 34.18
N ALA A 265 11.43 13.90 33.48
CA ALA A 265 11.73 12.46 33.46
C ALA A 265 12.95 12.10 32.56
N VAL A 266 13.55 13.09 31.90
CA VAL A 266 14.58 12.91 30.87
C VAL A 266 15.97 12.78 31.50
N LYS A 267 16.70 11.71 31.14
CA LYS A 267 18.10 11.52 31.54
C LYS A 267 19.06 12.22 30.56
N GLU A 268 20.29 12.49 30.99
CA GLU A 268 21.33 13.14 30.16
C GLU A 268 21.56 12.44 28.81
N GLU A 269 21.60 11.11 28.79
CA GLU A 269 21.76 10.33 27.57
C GLU A 269 20.57 10.50 26.61
N GLU A 270 19.35 10.53 27.17
CA GLU A 270 18.12 10.74 26.41
C GLU A 270 18.00 12.15 25.86
N LEU A 271 18.51 13.15 26.60
CA LEU A 271 18.61 14.53 26.14
C LEU A 271 19.47 14.61 24.88
N VAL A 272 20.68 14.04 24.91
CA VAL A 272 21.61 14.02 23.77
C VAL A 272 21.00 13.24 22.60
N LYS A 273 20.38 12.08 22.87
CA LYS A 273 19.73 11.25 21.84
C LYS A 273 18.57 12.00 21.16
N ALA A 274 17.73 12.68 21.93
CA ALA A 274 16.63 13.47 21.41
C ALA A 274 17.12 14.64 20.54
N MET A 275 18.17 15.35 20.97
CA MET A 275 18.75 16.43 20.18
C MET A 275 19.34 15.93 18.84
N LYS A 276 19.99 14.76 18.82
CA LYS A 276 20.49 14.13 17.59
C LYS A 276 19.33 13.74 16.66
N ALA A 277 18.29 13.09 17.20
CA ALA A 277 17.12 12.71 16.41
C ALA A 277 16.45 13.92 15.75
N ILE A 278 16.25 15.01 16.48
CA ILE A 278 15.64 16.26 15.95
C ILE A 278 16.52 16.92 14.88
N ASN A 279 17.85 16.79 14.99
CA ASN A 279 18.77 17.26 13.95
C ASN A 279 18.64 16.43 12.66
N ASP A 280 18.45 15.13 12.79
CA ASP A 280 18.40 14.18 11.67
C ASP A 280 17.00 14.05 11.04
N GLU A 281 15.96 14.52 11.75
CA GLU A 281 14.59 14.65 11.23
C GLU A 281 14.58 15.44 9.92
N LYS A 282 14.33 14.73 8.82
CA LYS A 282 13.98 15.31 7.53
C LYS A 282 12.50 15.71 7.58
N ARG A 283 12.16 16.90 7.06
CA ARG A 283 10.75 17.22 6.78
C ARG A 283 10.24 16.19 5.77
N ASP A 284 9.03 15.67 5.99
CA ASP A 284 8.22 15.16 4.90
C ASP A 284 7.96 16.35 3.98
N VAL A 285 8.52 16.30 2.78
CA VAL A 285 8.32 17.29 1.72
C VAL A 285 7.44 16.65 0.67
#